data_AF-A0A7C9EPA3-F1
#
_entry.id   AF-A0A7C9EPA3-F1
#
_cell.length_a   1.000
_cell.length_b   1.000
_cell.length_c   1.000
_cell.angle_alpha   90.00
_cell.angle_beta   90.00
_cell.angle_gamma   90.00
#
_symmetry.space_group_name_H-M   'P 1'
#
loop_
_entity.id
_entity.type
_entity.pdbx_description
1 polymer ?
#
loop_
_entity_poly.entity_id
_entity_poly.type
_entity_poly.pdbx_seq_one_letter_code
_entity_poly.pdbx_strand_id
1 'polypeptide(L)'
;LTSMIVNKYKLRPDIKSYNLSGMGCSAGIAAIDLAKHLLQVNGNMYALVVSTEVISPNVYWGNDIRKVAINCIFRVGGAAILLSNKGSDRPSSKYKLIHT
;
A
#
# COMPACT_ATOMS: atom_id res chain seq x y z
N LEU A 1 -2.16 -2.06 -10.80
CA LEU A 1 -2.34 -3.01 -9.68
C LEU A 1 -3.76 -3.01 -9.15
N THR A 2 -4.28 -1.86 -8.73
CA THR A 2 -5.60 -1.73 -8.09
C THR A 2 -6.76 -2.36 -8.86
N SER A 3 -6.87 -2.15 -10.18
CA SER A 3 -7.93 -2.77 -10.99
C SER A 3 -7.87 -4.30 -11.00
N MET A 4 -6.66 -4.89 -10.92
CA MET A 4 -6.50 -6.34 -10.82
C MET A 4 -7.05 -6.87 -9.50
N ILE A 5 -6.79 -6.16 -8.38
CA ILE A 5 -7.29 -6.53 -7.06
C ILE A 5 -8.82 -6.43 -7.02
N VAL A 6 -9.37 -5.31 -7.51
CA VAL A 6 -10.82 -5.09 -7.59
C VAL A 6 -11.50 -6.22 -8.36
N ASN A 7 -10.99 -6.57 -9.53
CA ASN A 7 -11.55 -7.64 -10.36
C ASN A 7 -11.35 -9.04 -9.76
N LYS A 8 -10.18 -9.31 -9.17
CA LYS A 8 -9.85 -10.63 -8.59
C LYS A 8 -10.73 -10.95 -7.38
N TYR A 9 -10.95 -9.98 -6.51
CA TYR A 9 -11.73 -10.15 -5.28
C TYR A 9 -13.19 -9.73 -5.42
N LYS A 10 -13.63 -9.35 -6.64
CA LYS A 10 -15.02 -8.94 -6.93
C LYS A 10 -15.50 -7.87 -5.96
N LEU A 11 -14.64 -6.87 -5.72
CA LEU A 11 -14.99 -5.73 -4.91
C LEU A 11 -16.13 -4.96 -5.56
N ARG A 12 -16.86 -4.18 -4.76
CA ARG A 12 -18.00 -3.40 -5.23
C ARG A 12 -17.61 -2.51 -6.43
N PRO A 13 -18.52 -2.35 -7.41
CA PRO A 13 -18.23 -1.61 -8.63
C PRO A 13 -18.01 -0.11 -8.40
N ASP A 14 -18.52 0.44 -7.29
CA ASP A 14 -18.41 1.85 -6.93
C ASP A 14 -17.16 2.17 -6.07
N ILE A 15 -16.20 1.24 -5.98
CA ILE A 15 -14.96 1.46 -5.24
C ILE A 15 -14.09 2.53 -5.92
N LYS A 16 -13.61 3.49 -5.14
CA LYS A 16 -12.62 4.47 -5.60
C LYS A 16 -11.23 3.83 -5.57
N SER A 17 -10.60 3.66 -6.72
CA SER A 17 -9.28 3.02 -6.83
C SER A 17 -8.17 4.03 -7.15
N TYR A 18 -7.10 4.05 -6.34
CA TYR A 18 -5.93 4.92 -6.52
C TYR A 18 -4.67 4.06 -6.67
N ASN A 19 -3.91 4.25 -7.74
CA ASN A 19 -2.68 3.49 -7.99
C ASN A 19 -1.47 4.43 -7.82
N LEU A 20 -0.72 4.26 -6.74
CA LEU A 20 0.49 5.03 -6.47
C LEU A 20 1.72 4.28 -6.98
N SER A 21 2.63 4.99 -7.64
CA SER A 21 3.87 4.43 -8.19
C SER A 21 4.97 5.51 -8.22
N GLY A 22 6.23 5.10 -8.33
CA GLY A 22 7.36 6.03 -8.43
C GLY A 22 7.88 6.61 -7.11
N MET A 23 7.26 6.29 -5.97
CA MET A 23 7.67 6.79 -4.65
C MET A 23 8.78 5.95 -4.00
N GLY A 24 9.10 4.76 -4.52
CA GLY A 24 10.06 3.85 -3.91
C GLY A 24 9.65 3.44 -2.48
N CYS A 25 10.63 3.31 -1.58
CA CYS A 25 10.42 2.79 -0.22
C CYS A 25 9.42 3.60 0.64
N SER A 26 9.12 4.86 0.29
CA SER A 26 8.14 5.68 1.00
C SER A 26 6.71 5.52 0.51
N ALA A 27 6.47 4.72 -0.54
CA ALA A 27 5.15 4.50 -1.13
C ALA A 27 4.10 4.05 -0.10
N GLY A 28 4.50 3.19 0.84
CA GLY A 28 3.61 2.70 1.89
C GLY A 28 3.06 3.81 2.80
N ILE A 29 3.93 4.72 3.25
CA ILE A 29 3.53 5.84 4.13
C ILE A 29 2.68 6.84 3.36
N ALA A 30 3.06 7.18 2.12
CA ALA A 30 2.27 8.08 1.27
C ALA A 30 0.87 7.51 0.99
N ALA A 31 0.74 6.19 0.80
CA ALA A 31 -0.54 5.53 0.62
C ALA A 31 -1.42 5.58 1.88
N ILE A 32 -0.81 5.43 3.07
CA ILE A 32 -1.51 5.55 4.36
C ILE A 32 -1.99 7.00 4.58
N ASP A 33 -1.18 8.00 4.26
CA ASP A 33 -1.56 9.40 4.38
C ASP A 33 -2.73 9.76 3.45
N LEU A 34 -2.67 9.33 2.19
CA LEU A 34 -3.80 9.47 1.26
C LEU A 34 -5.07 8.81 1.82
N ALA A 35 -4.97 7.58 2.32
CA ALA A 35 -6.11 6.87 2.90
C ALA A 35 -6.69 7.60 4.12
N LYS A 36 -5.85 8.18 4.97
CA LYS A 36 -6.29 9.00 6.11
C LYS A 36 -7.08 10.22 5.65
N HIS A 37 -6.55 11.00 4.71
CA HIS A 37 -7.27 12.17 4.19
C HIS A 37 -8.62 11.79 3.57
N LEU A 38 -8.68 10.68 2.82
CA LEU A 38 -9.93 10.16 2.27
C LEU A 38 -10.93 9.74 3.35
N LEU A 39 -10.46 9.08 4.42
CA LEU A 39 -11.33 8.68 5.54
C LEU A 39 -11.75 9.86 6.43
N GLN A 40 -11.01 10.96 6.44
CA GLN A 40 -11.42 12.17 7.15
C GLN A 40 -12.57 12.89 6.45
N VAL A 41 -12.57 12.92 5.11
CA VAL A 41 -13.61 13.59 4.33
C VAL A 41 -14.81 12.70 4.01
N ASN A 42 -14.67 11.37 4.07
CA ASN A 42 -15.76 10.41 3.84
C ASN A 42 -16.06 9.61 5.12
N GLY A 43 -17.22 9.83 5.74
CA GLY A 43 -17.65 9.12 6.94
C GLY A 43 -18.02 7.65 6.69
N ASN A 44 -17.85 6.80 7.72
CA ASN A 44 -18.32 5.41 7.74
C ASN A 44 -17.81 4.52 6.57
N MET A 45 -16.55 4.67 6.20
CA MET A 45 -15.93 4.01 5.05
C MET A 45 -14.71 3.17 5.46
N TYR A 46 -14.35 2.24 4.57
CA TYR A 46 -13.11 1.48 4.64
C TYR A 46 -12.14 1.97 3.58
N ALA A 47 -10.84 1.95 3.90
CA ALA A 47 -9.77 2.12 2.93
C ALA A 47 -8.84 0.91 2.99
N LEU A 48 -8.72 0.20 1.86
CA LEU A 48 -7.76 -0.89 1.71
C LEU A 48 -6.49 -0.34 1.06
N VAL A 49 -5.39 -0.36 1.80
CA VAL A 49 -4.06 0.00 1.30
C VAL A 49 -3.31 -1.28 0.98
N VAL A 50 -2.81 -1.40 -0.25
CA VAL A 50 -1.99 -2.54 -0.69
C VAL A 50 -0.69 -2.01 -1.27
N SER A 51 0.42 -2.52 -0.75
CA SER A 51 1.77 -2.27 -1.28
C SER A 51 2.35 -3.58 -1.79
N THR A 52 2.99 -3.53 -2.96
CA THR A 52 3.70 -4.69 -3.54
C THR A 52 5.00 -4.20 -4.14
N GLU A 53 6.09 -4.89 -3.82
CA GLU A 53 7.43 -4.62 -4.33
C GLU A 53 7.89 -5.81 -5.18
N VAL A 54 8.19 -5.55 -6.45
CA VAL A 54 8.68 -6.56 -7.41
C VAL A 54 10.01 -6.10 -7.97
N ILE A 55 11.06 -6.87 -7.69
CA ILE A 55 12.46 -6.49 -7.99
C ILE A 55 13.00 -7.27 -9.18
N SER A 56 12.30 -8.30 -9.65
CA SER A 56 12.68 -9.06 -10.85
C SER A 56 13.12 -8.19 -12.05
N PRO A 57 12.48 -7.06 -12.38
CA PRO A 57 12.96 -6.19 -13.47
C PRO A 57 14.21 -5.34 -13.12
N ASN A 58 14.56 -5.21 -11.84
CA ASN A 58 15.59 -4.30 -11.33
C ASN A 58 16.87 -5.03 -10.85
N VAL A 59 17.06 -6.29 -11.23
CA VAL A 59 18.28 -7.05 -10.88
C VAL A 59 19.50 -6.44 -11.57
N TYR A 60 20.54 -6.15 -10.80
CA TYR A 60 21.81 -5.66 -11.34
C TYR A 60 22.69 -6.82 -11.81
N TRP A 61 22.97 -6.89 -13.11
CA TRP A 61 23.78 -7.97 -13.71
C TRP A 61 25.27 -7.61 -13.92
N GLY A 62 25.70 -6.41 -13.52
CA GLY A 62 27.07 -5.96 -13.73
C GLY A 62 28.03 -6.31 -12.59
N ASN A 63 29.30 -5.91 -12.74
CA ASN A 63 30.39 -6.24 -11.81
C ASN A 63 30.85 -5.06 -10.93
N ASP A 64 30.15 -3.92 -10.95
CA ASP A 64 30.48 -2.81 -10.03
C ASP A 64 29.99 -3.15 -8.63
N ILE A 65 30.93 -3.45 -7.73
CA ILE A 65 30.64 -3.84 -6.34
C ILE A 65 29.76 -2.83 -5.60
N ARG A 66 29.85 -1.54 -5.96
CA ARG A 66 29.04 -0.48 -5.35
C ARG A 66 27.57 -0.60 -5.71
N LYS A 67 27.24 -1.24 -6.84
CA LYS A 67 25.88 -1.40 -7.36
C LYS A 67 25.27 -2.76 -6.97
N VAL A 68 26.09 -3.75 -6.59
CA VAL A 68 25.63 -5.09 -6.15
C VAL A 68 24.74 -5.04 -4.90
N ALA A 69 24.89 -4.00 -4.07
CA ALA A 69 24.08 -3.83 -2.86
C ALA A 69 22.56 -3.94 -3.11
N ILE A 70 22.08 -3.50 -4.28
CA ILE A 70 20.66 -3.59 -4.65
C ILE A 70 20.15 -5.05 -4.68
N ASN A 71 20.99 -5.99 -5.13
CA ASN A 71 20.65 -7.41 -5.19
C ASN A 71 20.66 -8.08 -3.81
N CYS A 72 21.40 -7.52 -2.85
CA CYS A 72 21.55 -8.09 -1.51
C CYS A 72 20.44 -7.61 -0.56
N ILE A 73 20.06 -6.33 -0.66
CA ILE A 73 19.19 -5.66 0.32
C ILE A 73 17.71 -5.81 -0.05
N PHE A 74 17.35 -5.64 -1.32
CA PHE A 74 15.94 -5.62 -1.71
C PHE A 74 15.38 -7.03 -1.90
N ARG A 75 14.15 -7.26 -1.40
CA ARG A 75 13.40 -8.51 -1.56
C ARG A 75 11.98 -8.27 -2.08
N VAL A 76 11.46 -9.23 -2.84
CA VAL A 76 10.09 -9.21 -3.35
C VAL A 76 9.14 -9.40 -2.17
N GLY A 77 8.07 -8.62 -2.12
CA GLY A 77 7.12 -8.70 -1.02
C GLY A 77 5.85 -7.93 -1.28
N GLY A 78 4.88 -8.08 -0.40
CA GLY A 78 3.66 -7.29 -0.41
C GLY A 78 3.03 -7.25 0.98
N ALA A 79 2.30 -6.18 1.24
CA ALA A 79 1.58 -5.95 2.47
C ALA A 79 0.22 -5.32 2.17
N ALA A 80 -0.78 -5.62 3.00
CA ALA A 80 -2.09 -5.00 2.92
C ALA A 80 -2.56 -4.58 4.32
N ILE A 81 -3.17 -3.40 4.40
CA ILE A 81 -3.71 -2.82 5.63
C ILE A 81 -5.14 -2.35 5.34
N LEU A 82 -6.07 -2.74 6.21
CA LEU A 82 -7.43 -2.23 6.19
C LEU A 82 -7.57 -1.13 7.26
N LEU A 83 -7.95 0.07 6.82
CA LEU A 83 -8.25 1.22 7.66
C LEU A 83 -9.75 1.47 7.67
N SER A 84 -10.27 1.93 8.81
CA SER A 84 -11.68 2.24 9.01
C SER A 84 -11.82 3.48 9.87
N ASN A 85 -12.83 4.30 9.59
CA ASN A 85 -13.28 5.37 10.48
C ASN A 85 -14.61 5.06 11.18
N LYS A 86 -15.08 3.81 11.11
CA LYS A 86 -16.32 3.38 11.75
C LYS A 86 -16.11 3.16 13.24
N GLY A 87 -17.02 3.68 14.07
CA GLY A 87 -16.99 3.49 15.51
C GLY A 87 -17.09 2.01 15.93
N SER A 88 -17.82 1.20 15.15
CA SER A 88 -18.01 -0.24 15.38
C SER A 88 -16.72 -1.05 15.33
N ASP A 89 -15.72 -0.60 14.57
CA ASP A 89 -14.51 -1.38 14.31
C ASP A 89 -13.42 -1.10 15.34
N ARG A 90 -13.62 -0.09 16.20
CA ARG A 90 -12.68 0.33 17.24
C ARG A 90 -12.29 -0.80 18.20
N PRO A 91 -13.22 -1.64 18.72
CA PRO A 91 -12.87 -2.73 19.62
C PRO A 91 -12.00 -3.82 18.96
N SER A 92 -12.15 -4.01 17.65
CA SER A 92 -11.38 -5.00 16.86
C SER A 92 -10.09 -4.43 16.25
N SER A 93 -9.85 -3.12 16.37
CA SER A 93 -8.71 -2.47 15.73
C SER A 93 -7.39 -2.81 16.43
N LYS A 94 -6.40 -3.28 15.66
CA LYS A 94 -5.05 -3.59 16.17
C LYS A 94 -4.26 -2.33 16.52
N TYR A 95 -4.44 -1.27 15.73
CA TYR A 95 -3.71 -0.02 15.83
C TYR A 95 -4.64 1.16 15.54
N LYS A 96 -4.32 2.32 16.12
CA LYS A 96 -4.97 3.60 15.83
C LYS A 96 -3.97 4.53 15.16
N LEU A 97 -4.34 5.07 14.00
CA LEU A 97 -3.55 6.09 13.32
C LEU A 97 -3.77 7.44 14.01
N ILE A 98 -2.74 7.94 14.70
CA ILE A 98 -2.80 9.21 15.45
C ILE A 98 -2.20 10.35 14.61
N HIS A 99 -1.02 10.11 14.04
CA HIS A 99 -0.26 11.07 13.24
C HIS A 99 0.16 10.45 11.92
N THR A 100 0.42 11.30 10.95
CA THR A 100 0.96 10.95 9.63
C THR A 100 1.70 12.18 9.14
#